data_AF-X6LRB7-F1
#
_entry.id   AF-X6LRB7-F1
#
_cell.length_a   1.000
_cell.length_b   1.000
_cell.length_c   1.000
_cell.angle_alpha   90.00
_cell.angle_beta   90.00
_cell.angle_gamma   90.00
#
_symmetry.space_group_name_H-M   'P 1'
#
loop_
_entity.id
_entity.type
_entity.pdbx_description
1 polymer ?
#
loop_
_entity_poly.entity_id
_entity_poly.type
_entity_poly.pdbx_seq_one_letter_code
_entity_poly.pdbx_strand_id
1 'polypeptide(L)'
;MGNQTTTLNSQKTKTKPSQQITTHFQTLKELPILLERSQCVLHKHELLICGGYQQRACYSYHTLKNEYKFICEYPSDVQLIGHCVVKLIDNYNLITLLSFGSDYDGNKHTLVMKYVSVWSDEDENKNETNKSKQFNQFNQFNQLNQLNKSNNYNQWIPFTDNHDHPIIFGRDEKHNYEGARALIGGINNHLLFITYYLNNIS
;
A
#
# COMPACT_ATOMS: atom_id res chain seq x y z
N MET A 1 44.54 -30.08 -52.26
CA MET A 1 43.24 -30.38 -51.63
C MET A 1 43.35 -31.75 -50.99
N GLY A 2 43.41 -31.79 -49.67
CA GLY A 2 43.61 -32.99 -48.86
C GLY A 2 43.62 -32.55 -47.40
N ASN A 3 42.53 -32.81 -46.69
CA ASN A 3 42.22 -32.25 -45.37
C ASN A 3 43.19 -32.75 -44.30
N GLN A 4 43.90 -31.82 -43.65
CA GLN A 4 44.60 -32.08 -42.39
C GLN A 4 43.66 -31.75 -41.23
N THR A 5 43.25 -32.79 -40.51
CA THR A 5 42.52 -32.71 -39.24
C THR A 5 43.51 -32.33 -38.14
N THR A 6 43.43 -31.10 -37.63
CA THR A 6 44.25 -30.67 -36.48
C THR A 6 43.41 -30.74 -35.21
N THR A 7 43.74 -31.72 -34.37
CA THR A 7 43.28 -31.85 -32.99
C THR A 7 43.88 -30.71 -32.16
N LEU A 8 43.04 -29.86 -31.55
CA LEU A 8 43.49 -28.83 -30.60
C LEU A 8 43.00 -29.16 -29.20
N ASN A 9 44.00 -29.36 -28.34
CA ASN A 9 43.93 -29.84 -26.97
C ASN A 9 43.08 -28.96 -26.05
N SER A 10 42.37 -29.62 -25.12
CA SER A 10 41.67 -28.99 -24.01
C SER A 10 42.63 -28.19 -23.12
N GLN A 11 42.39 -26.88 -23.01
CA GLN A 11 42.83 -26.13 -21.85
C GLN A 11 41.69 -26.11 -20.84
N LYS A 12 41.84 -26.87 -19.75
CA LYS A 12 41.00 -26.78 -18.57
C LYS A 12 41.16 -25.37 -17.97
N THR A 13 40.26 -24.46 -18.34
CA THR A 13 40.07 -23.23 -17.60
C THR A 13 39.56 -23.61 -16.21
N LYS A 14 40.38 -23.36 -15.19
CA LYS A 14 39.94 -23.41 -13.80
C LYS A 14 38.79 -22.42 -13.67
N THR A 15 37.57 -22.94 -13.53
CA THR A 15 36.40 -22.15 -13.13
C THR A 15 36.75 -21.49 -11.80
N LYS A 16 36.90 -20.17 -11.83
CA LYS A 16 36.84 -19.36 -10.60
C LYS A 16 35.50 -19.68 -9.92
N PRO A 17 35.43 -19.78 -8.58
CA PRO A 17 34.16 -19.90 -7.91
C PRO A 17 33.31 -18.70 -8.34
N SER A 18 32.15 -18.94 -8.94
CA SER A 18 31.20 -17.86 -9.18
C SER A 18 30.87 -17.29 -7.81
N GLN A 19 31.30 -16.05 -7.55
CA GLN A 19 30.83 -15.29 -6.41
C GLN A 19 29.31 -15.29 -6.53
N GLN A 20 28.67 -16.09 -5.68
CA GLN A 20 27.23 -16.19 -5.60
C GLN A 20 26.79 -14.82 -5.10
N ILE A 21 26.38 -13.95 -6.02
CA ILE A 21 25.82 -12.64 -5.68
C ILE A 21 24.53 -12.96 -4.93
N THR A 22 24.60 -12.96 -3.61
CA THR A 22 23.42 -12.94 -2.75
C THR A 22 22.73 -11.62 -3.02
N THR A 23 21.71 -11.64 -3.86
CA THR A 23 20.90 -10.45 -4.11
C THR A 23 20.10 -10.17 -2.84
N HIS A 24 20.20 -8.95 -2.29
CA HIS A 24 19.39 -8.52 -1.14
C HIS A 24 17.89 -8.38 -1.48
N PHE A 25 17.55 -8.52 -2.76
CA PHE A 25 16.21 -8.37 -3.29
C PHE A 25 15.71 -9.70 -3.84
N GLN A 26 14.43 -9.97 -3.60
CA GLN A 26 13.68 -11.08 -4.17
C GLN A 26 12.55 -10.53 -5.03
N THR A 27 12.35 -11.13 -6.21
CA THR A 27 11.20 -10.83 -7.06
C THR A 27 9.93 -11.40 -6.43
N LEU A 28 8.90 -10.55 -6.31
CA LEU A 28 7.59 -10.95 -5.77
C LEU A 28 6.69 -11.54 -6.86
N LYS A 29 5.59 -12.17 -6.46
CA LYS A 29 4.56 -12.62 -7.40
C LYS A 29 4.03 -11.41 -8.19
N GLU A 30 3.85 -11.59 -9.50
CA GLU A 30 3.24 -10.57 -10.35
C GLU A 30 1.85 -10.20 -9.82
N LEU A 31 1.58 -8.91 -9.81
CA LEU A 31 0.28 -8.40 -9.41
C LEU A 31 -0.73 -8.71 -10.53
N PRO A 32 -1.99 -9.07 -10.21
CA PRO A 32 -3.02 -9.35 -11.21
C PRO A 32 -3.40 -8.16 -12.10
N ILE A 33 -2.89 -6.95 -11.80
CA ILE A 33 -3.17 -5.72 -12.52
C ILE A 33 -1.89 -4.90 -12.71
N LEU A 34 -1.84 -4.09 -13.77
CA LEU A 34 -0.79 -3.10 -13.94
C LEU A 34 -1.06 -1.90 -13.02
N LEU A 35 -0.05 -1.54 -12.22
CA LEU A 35 -0.11 -0.38 -11.35
C LEU A 35 0.89 0.66 -11.78
N GLU A 36 0.40 1.72 -12.41
CA GLU A 36 1.17 2.92 -12.67
C GLU A 36 0.91 3.95 -11.56
N ARG A 37 1.98 4.59 -11.05
CA ARG A 37 1.93 5.67 -10.04
C ARG A 37 1.11 5.35 -8.78
N SER A 38 0.98 4.06 -8.44
CA SER A 38 0.29 3.60 -7.23
C SER A 38 0.99 4.07 -5.95
N GLN A 39 0.19 4.28 -4.90
CA GLN A 39 0.69 4.60 -3.56
C GLN A 39 0.64 3.36 -2.68
N CYS A 40 1.70 3.13 -1.90
CA CYS A 40 1.81 1.98 -1.03
C CYS A 40 2.06 2.39 0.43
N VAL A 41 1.44 1.69 1.36
CA VAL A 41 1.62 1.89 2.81
C VAL A 41 1.94 0.55 3.47
N LEU A 42 3.03 0.50 4.25
CA LEU A 42 3.39 -0.67 5.04
C LEU A 42 2.56 -0.72 6.34
N HIS A 43 1.91 -1.84 6.59
CA HIS A 43 1.24 -2.15 7.85
C HIS A 43 1.58 -3.58 8.28
N LYS A 44 2.49 -3.72 9.25
CA LYS A 44 2.98 -5.03 9.74
C LYS A 44 3.57 -5.89 8.59
N HIS A 45 2.96 -7.05 8.31
CA HIS A 45 3.35 -7.96 7.24
C HIS A 45 2.55 -7.71 5.94
N GLU A 46 1.89 -6.56 5.83
CA GLU A 46 1.07 -6.19 4.69
C GLU A 46 1.63 -4.94 4.01
N LEU A 47 1.72 -4.99 2.69
CA LEU A 47 1.86 -3.82 1.84
C LEU A 47 0.48 -3.49 1.30
N LEU A 48 -0.11 -2.41 1.78
CA LEU A 48 -1.37 -1.87 1.28
C LEU A 48 -1.07 -1.06 0.03
N ILE A 49 -1.76 -1.38 -1.04
CA ILE A 49 -1.59 -0.80 -2.37
C ILE A 49 -2.89 -0.08 -2.69
N CYS A 50 -2.84 1.22 -2.89
CA CYS A 50 -4.01 2.07 -2.95
C CYS A 50 -4.18 2.70 -4.33
N GLY A 51 -4.91 2.02 -5.22
CA GLY A 51 -5.21 2.53 -6.56
C GLY A 51 -3.96 2.84 -7.41
N GLY A 52 -4.12 3.67 -8.42
CA GLY A 52 -3.07 4.07 -9.37
C GLY A 52 -3.67 4.82 -10.56
N TYR A 53 -2.84 5.21 -11.51
CA TYR A 53 -3.31 5.84 -12.75
C TYR A 53 -4.34 4.93 -13.44
N GLN A 54 -5.55 5.46 -13.63
CA GLN A 54 -6.73 4.74 -14.16
C GLN A 54 -7.16 3.49 -13.38
N GLN A 55 -6.58 3.23 -12.21
CA GLN A 55 -6.86 2.03 -11.42
C GLN A 55 -7.40 2.39 -10.05
N ARG A 56 -8.65 2.02 -9.78
CA ARG A 56 -9.32 2.37 -8.52
C ARG A 56 -9.18 1.30 -7.44
N ALA A 57 -8.89 0.05 -7.81
CA ALA A 57 -8.83 -1.05 -6.85
C ALA A 57 -7.61 -0.96 -5.93
N CYS A 58 -7.83 -1.32 -4.68
CA CYS A 58 -6.85 -1.41 -3.61
C CYS A 58 -6.62 -2.89 -3.25
N TYR A 59 -5.38 -3.22 -2.91
CA TYR A 59 -4.98 -4.58 -2.57
C TYR A 59 -4.09 -4.58 -1.32
N SER A 60 -4.14 -5.66 -0.56
CA SER A 60 -3.14 -5.97 0.46
C SER A 60 -2.27 -7.10 -0.05
N TYR A 61 -0.95 -6.88 -0.07
CA TYR A 61 0.03 -7.92 -0.32
C TYR A 61 0.62 -8.40 1.00
N HIS A 62 0.53 -9.70 1.28
CA HIS A 62 1.08 -10.26 2.51
C HIS A 62 2.50 -10.80 2.30
N THR A 63 3.47 -10.17 2.94
CA THR A 63 4.91 -10.42 2.72
C THR A 63 5.34 -11.84 3.06
N LEU A 64 4.70 -12.49 4.04
CA LEU A 64 5.01 -13.88 4.40
C LEU A 64 4.27 -14.92 3.55
N LYS A 65 3.10 -14.57 3.01
CA LYS A 65 2.27 -15.50 2.23
C LYS A 65 2.55 -15.37 0.73
N ASN A 66 3.15 -14.25 0.30
CA ASN A 66 3.43 -13.90 -1.09
C ASN A 66 2.16 -13.91 -1.96
N GLU A 67 1.08 -13.38 -1.39
CA GLU A 67 -0.24 -13.35 -2.01
C GLU A 67 -0.89 -11.97 -1.88
N TYR A 68 -1.82 -11.69 -2.79
CA TYR A 68 -2.59 -10.45 -2.82
C TYR A 68 -4.05 -10.74 -2.51
N LYS A 69 -4.68 -9.86 -1.74
CA LYS A 69 -6.13 -9.83 -1.53
C LYS A 69 -6.68 -8.47 -1.89
N PHE A 70 -7.85 -8.46 -2.53
CA PHE A 70 -8.60 -7.25 -2.78
C PHE A 70 -9.09 -6.64 -1.46
N ILE A 71 -9.05 -5.31 -1.37
CA ILE A 71 -9.57 -4.55 -0.22
C ILE A 71 -10.89 -3.88 -0.64
N CYS A 72 -10.82 -2.94 -1.56
CA CYS A 72 -11.95 -2.17 -2.08
C CYS A 72 -11.54 -1.36 -3.33
N GLU A 73 -12.42 -0.48 -3.80
CA GLU A 73 -12.09 0.54 -4.80
C GLU A 73 -12.23 1.95 -4.24
N TYR A 74 -11.52 2.91 -4.82
CA TYR A 74 -11.85 4.32 -4.71
C TYR A 74 -13.24 4.62 -5.31
N PRO A 75 -13.93 5.69 -4.89
CA PRO A 75 -15.17 6.14 -5.54
C PRO A 75 -15.00 6.35 -7.05
N SER A 76 -16.09 6.22 -7.83
CA SER A 76 -16.05 6.24 -9.30
C SER A 76 -15.78 7.61 -9.90
N ASP A 77 -16.07 8.66 -9.14
CA ASP A 77 -15.86 10.06 -9.46
C ASP A 77 -14.44 10.55 -9.13
N VAL A 78 -13.61 9.71 -8.49
CA VAL A 78 -12.25 10.08 -8.08
C VAL A 78 -11.21 9.61 -9.09
N GLN A 79 -10.40 10.54 -9.59
CA GLN A 79 -9.22 10.25 -10.41
C GLN A 79 -7.93 10.32 -9.57
N LEU A 80 -6.97 9.44 -9.88
CA LEU A 80 -5.80 9.18 -9.02
C LEU A 80 -4.46 9.64 -9.62
N ILE A 81 -4.49 10.61 -10.52
CA ILE A 81 -3.30 11.03 -11.30
C ILE A 81 -2.25 11.72 -10.42
N GLY A 82 -2.68 12.57 -9.49
CA GLY A 82 -1.84 13.27 -8.53
C GLY A 82 -2.26 12.99 -7.09
N HIS A 83 -2.44 11.72 -6.72
CA HIS A 83 -2.86 11.37 -5.36
C HIS A 83 -1.70 10.90 -4.49
N CYS A 84 -1.80 11.20 -3.20
CA CYS A 84 -0.92 10.73 -2.15
C CYS A 84 -1.73 9.97 -1.11
N VAL A 85 -1.14 8.92 -0.53
CA VAL A 85 -1.74 8.17 0.57
C VAL A 85 -0.75 8.14 1.72
N VAL A 86 -1.20 8.55 2.90
CA VAL A 86 -0.40 8.58 4.11
C VAL A 86 -1.10 7.87 5.26
N LYS A 87 -0.30 7.34 6.18
CA LYS A 87 -0.76 6.73 7.42
C LYS A 87 -1.07 7.81 8.44
N LEU A 88 -2.35 7.92 8.85
CA LEU A 88 -2.85 8.94 9.78
C LEU A 88 -2.77 8.48 11.24
N ILE A 89 -3.35 7.32 11.57
CA ILE A 89 -3.38 6.75 12.93
C ILE A 89 -3.06 5.27 12.84
N ASP A 90 -2.28 4.77 13.80
CA ASP A 90 -2.01 3.34 13.99
C ASP A 90 -2.54 2.88 15.34
N ASN A 91 -3.42 1.90 15.32
CA ASN A 91 -3.81 1.12 16.49
C ASN A 91 -3.55 -0.36 16.18
N TYR A 92 -3.36 -1.20 17.21
CA TYR A 92 -2.81 -2.56 17.12
C TYR A 92 -3.26 -3.37 15.91
N ASN A 93 -4.54 -3.35 15.51
CA ASN A 93 -5.05 -4.07 14.35
C ASN A 93 -5.78 -3.19 13.32
N LEU A 94 -5.74 -1.87 13.52
CA LEU A 94 -6.46 -0.91 12.72
C LEU A 94 -5.53 0.23 12.32
N ILE A 95 -5.36 0.42 11.02
CA ILE A 95 -4.67 1.57 10.46
C ILE A 95 -5.67 2.50 9.82
N THR A 96 -5.53 3.79 10.05
CA THR A 96 -6.31 4.81 9.33
C THR A 96 -5.42 5.42 8.25
N LEU A 97 -5.86 5.33 7.01
CA LEU A 97 -5.20 5.91 5.84
C LEU A 97 -5.93 7.19 5.44
N LEU A 98 -5.15 8.19 5.04
CA LEU A 98 -5.64 9.43 4.45
C LEU A 98 -5.16 9.49 3.00
N SER A 99 -6.09 9.60 2.07
CA SER A 99 -5.83 9.80 0.65
C SER A 99 -6.27 11.20 0.25
N PHE A 100 -5.43 11.91 -0.47
CA PHE A 100 -5.79 13.20 -1.03
C PHE A 100 -5.03 13.44 -2.33
N GLY A 101 -5.57 14.33 -3.15
CA GLY A 101 -4.95 14.69 -4.42
C GLY A 101 -5.88 15.52 -5.27
N SER A 102 -5.48 15.69 -6.53
CA SER A 102 -6.30 16.31 -7.56
C SER A 102 -6.12 15.62 -8.91
N ASP A 103 -7.09 15.84 -9.79
CA ASP A 103 -6.95 15.58 -11.21
C ASP A 103 -6.47 16.82 -11.99
N TYR A 104 -6.41 16.71 -13.31
CA TYR A 104 -5.99 17.81 -14.20
C TYR A 104 -7.01 18.95 -14.29
N ASP A 105 -8.28 18.66 -14.01
CA ASP A 105 -9.38 19.63 -14.02
C ASP A 105 -9.48 20.38 -12.67
N GLY A 106 -8.63 20.02 -11.70
CA GLY A 106 -8.61 20.63 -10.37
C GLY A 106 -9.63 20.03 -9.42
N ASN A 107 -10.30 18.93 -9.80
CA ASN A 107 -11.17 18.19 -8.88
C ASN A 107 -10.30 17.56 -7.81
N LYS A 108 -10.52 17.97 -6.57
CA LYS A 108 -9.77 17.49 -5.41
C LYS A 108 -10.58 16.44 -4.68
N HIS A 109 -9.89 15.45 -4.14
CA HIS A 109 -10.48 14.54 -3.17
C HIS A 109 -9.68 14.57 -1.87
N THR A 110 -10.37 14.29 -0.78
CA THR A 110 -9.74 13.96 0.49
C THR A 110 -10.62 12.90 1.15
N LEU A 111 -10.05 11.71 1.29
CA LEU A 111 -10.74 10.50 1.68
C LEU A 111 -9.99 9.86 2.84
N VAL A 112 -10.73 9.21 3.72
CA VAL A 112 -10.19 8.43 4.82
C VAL A 112 -10.63 6.98 4.69
N MET A 113 -9.75 6.05 5.04
CA MET A 113 -10.08 4.64 5.15
C MET A 113 -9.61 4.11 6.49
N LYS A 114 -10.51 3.47 7.22
CA LYS A 114 -10.19 2.64 8.38
C LYS A 114 -9.95 1.23 7.87
N TYR A 115 -8.70 0.80 7.82
CA TYR A 115 -8.31 -0.51 7.30
C TYR A 115 -8.11 -1.54 8.41
N VAL A 116 -8.84 -2.65 8.30
CA VAL A 116 -8.64 -3.88 9.07
C VAL A 116 -8.10 -4.95 8.13
N SER A 117 -7.09 -5.69 8.59
CA SER A 117 -6.44 -6.75 7.82
C SER A 117 -7.45 -7.71 7.16
N VAL A 118 -7.28 -7.97 5.87
CA VAL A 118 -8.04 -8.98 5.11
C VAL A 118 -7.45 -10.40 5.24
N TRP A 119 -6.45 -10.58 6.10
CA TRP A 119 -5.73 -11.84 6.30
C TRP A 119 -6.04 -12.53 7.63
N SER A 120 -6.82 -11.90 8.50
CA SER A 120 -7.11 -12.35 9.86
C SER A 120 -7.84 -13.69 9.95
N ASP A 121 -8.60 -14.11 8.92
CA ASP A 121 -9.35 -15.37 8.93
C ASP A 121 -8.48 -16.63 8.77
N GLU A 122 -7.23 -16.49 8.32
CA GLU A 122 -6.39 -17.63 7.92
C GLU A 122 -5.31 -18.01 8.91
N ASP A 123 -5.03 -17.14 9.88
CA ASP A 123 -4.01 -17.38 10.91
C ASP A 123 -4.57 -18.19 12.10
N GLU A 124 -5.84 -18.60 12.04
CA GLU A 124 -6.51 -19.42 13.05
C GLU A 124 -5.93 -20.85 13.19
N ASN A 125 -5.10 -21.30 12.25
CA ASN A 125 -4.72 -22.72 12.14
C ASN A 125 -3.26 -23.06 12.46
N LYS A 126 -2.50 -22.19 13.15
CA LYS A 126 -1.15 -22.57 13.62
C LYS A 126 -0.92 -22.24 15.09
N ASN A 127 -1.00 -23.31 15.89
CA ASN A 127 -0.36 -23.58 17.17
C ASN A 127 -1.29 -23.54 18.40
N GLU A 128 -1.49 -24.74 18.94
CA GLU A 128 -2.42 -25.13 20.00
C GLU A 128 -2.03 -24.68 21.42
N THR A 129 -1.08 -23.75 21.60
CA THR A 129 -0.43 -23.55 22.90
C THR A 129 -0.77 -22.22 23.61
N ASN A 130 -1.65 -21.37 23.07
CA ASN A 130 -2.05 -20.12 23.75
C ASN A 130 -3.55 -19.79 23.61
N LYS A 131 -4.42 -20.68 24.12
CA LYS A 131 -5.89 -20.50 24.10
C LYS A 131 -6.38 -19.20 24.75
N SER A 132 -5.71 -18.66 25.77
CA SER A 132 -6.15 -17.43 26.45
C SER A 132 -5.88 -16.15 25.65
N LYS A 133 -4.77 -16.08 24.89
CA LYS A 133 -4.51 -14.98 23.95
C LYS A 133 -5.39 -15.09 22.71
N GLN A 134 -5.60 -16.31 22.20
CA GLN A 134 -6.50 -16.58 21.08
C GLN A 134 -7.97 -16.26 21.41
N PHE A 135 -8.46 -16.58 22.60
CA PHE A 135 -9.86 -16.29 22.98
C PHE A 135 -10.15 -14.79 23.07
N ASN A 136 -9.20 -14.00 23.61
CA ASN A 136 -9.31 -12.54 23.63
C ASN A 136 -9.18 -11.94 22.22
N GLN A 137 -8.32 -12.50 21.37
CA GLN A 137 -8.16 -12.07 19.99
C GLN A 137 -9.39 -12.42 19.12
N PHE A 138 -10.00 -13.59 19.31
CA PHE A 138 -11.21 -14.04 18.65
C PHE A 138 -12.44 -13.23 19.07
N ASN A 139 -12.59 -12.92 20.36
CA ASN A 139 -13.66 -12.04 20.84
C ASN A 139 -13.48 -10.59 20.35
N GLN A 140 -12.25 -10.10 20.31
CA GLN A 140 -11.95 -8.78 19.72
C GLN A 140 -12.20 -8.78 18.19
N PHE A 141 -11.88 -9.88 17.50
CA PHE A 141 -12.12 -10.05 16.06
C PHE A 141 -13.61 -10.10 15.74
N ASN A 142 -14.41 -10.87 16.48
CA ASN A 142 -15.86 -10.90 16.31
C ASN A 142 -16.53 -9.55 16.64
N GLN A 143 -15.98 -8.79 17.58
CA GLN A 143 -16.41 -7.40 17.81
C GLN A 143 -16.00 -6.48 16.66
N LEU A 144 -14.76 -6.58 16.16
CA LEU A 144 -14.29 -5.85 14.98
C LEU A 144 -15.14 -6.18 13.75
N ASN A 145 -15.49 -7.44 13.50
CA ASN A 145 -16.34 -7.83 12.36
C ASN A 145 -17.78 -7.29 12.47
N GLN A 146 -18.34 -7.23 13.68
CA GLN A 146 -19.64 -6.59 13.91
C GLN A 146 -19.55 -5.06 13.74
N LEU A 147 -18.46 -4.44 14.17
CA LEU A 147 -18.16 -3.03 13.90
C LEU A 147 -17.87 -2.78 12.41
N ASN A 148 -17.24 -3.73 11.72
CA ASN A 148 -16.89 -3.66 10.30
C ASN A 148 -18.12 -3.42 9.44
N LYS A 149 -19.23 -4.08 9.80
CA LYS A 149 -20.51 -3.98 9.12
C LYS A 149 -21.25 -2.65 9.35
N SER A 150 -20.91 -1.90 10.40
CA SER A 150 -21.57 -0.64 10.77
C SER A 150 -20.74 0.61 10.49
N ASN A 151 -19.42 0.50 10.37
CA ASN A 151 -18.49 1.65 10.34
C ASN A 151 -17.72 1.82 9.02
N ASN A 152 -18.16 1.19 7.92
CA ASN A 152 -17.56 1.33 6.57
C ASN A 152 -16.04 1.09 6.56
N TYR A 153 -15.58 0.03 7.23
CA TYR A 153 -14.16 -0.35 7.19
C TYR A 153 -13.77 -0.87 5.81
N ASN A 154 -12.48 -0.77 5.49
CA ASN A 154 -11.92 -1.15 4.20
C ASN A 154 -12.66 -0.46 3.04
N GLN A 155 -13.15 0.76 3.25
CA GLN A 155 -13.78 1.58 2.23
C GLN A 155 -13.25 3.00 2.33
N TRP A 156 -13.14 3.68 1.19
CA TRP A 156 -12.85 5.10 1.15
C TRP A 156 -14.13 5.90 1.40
N ILE A 157 -14.11 6.76 2.41
CA ILE A 157 -15.20 7.70 2.72
C ILE A 157 -14.66 9.14 2.72
N PRO A 158 -15.50 10.16 2.45
CA PRO A 158 -15.10 11.56 2.57
C PRO A 158 -14.49 11.86 3.93
N PHE A 159 -13.38 12.61 3.94
CA PHE A 159 -12.81 13.11 5.19
C PHE A 159 -13.56 14.38 5.60
N THR A 160 -14.32 14.32 6.69
CA THR A 160 -15.23 15.40 7.12
C THR A 160 -14.86 15.98 8.48
N ASP A 161 -15.34 17.20 8.75
CA ASP A 161 -15.36 17.79 10.08
C ASP A 161 -16.49 17.22 10.95
N ASN A 162 -16.66 17.76 12.16
CA ASN A 162 -17.70 17.33 13.11
C ASN A 162 -19.14 17.67 12.66
N HIS A 163 -19.32 18.38 11.54
CA HIS A 163 -20.60 18.74 10.96
C HIS A 163 -20.83 18.04 9.62
N ASP A 164 -20.06 16.98 9.34
CA ASP A 164 -20.09 16.23 8.07
C ASP A 164 -19.70 17.08 6.83
N HIS A 165 -19.00 18.20 7.04
CA HIS A 165 -18.50 19.00 5.93
C HIS A 165 -17.16 18.44 5.42
N PRO A 166 -17.00 18.22 4.09
CA PRO A 166 -15.73 17.74 3.53
C PRO A 166 -14.56 18.69 3.83
N ILE A 167 -13.47 18.13 4.34
CA ILE A 167 -12.19 18.81 4.53
C ILE A 167 -11.35 18.55 3.28
N ILE A 168 -11.07 19.59 2.50
CA ILE A 168 -10.25 19.49 1.28
C ILE A 168 -8.92 20.22 1.52
N PHE A 169 -7.81 19.54 1.23
CA PHE A 169 -6.49 20.16 1.30
C PHE A 169 -6.16 20.96 0.02
N GLY A 170 -5.46 22.08 0.20
CA GLY A 170 -5.05 22.98 -0.90
C GLY A 170 -5.89 24.25 -0.97
N ARG A 171 -5.24 25.42 -1.08
CA ARG A 171 -5.91 26.74 -1.00
C ARG A 171 -6.56 27.21 -2.29
N ASP A 172 -6.10 26.72 -3.44
CA ASP A 172 -6.47 27.28 -4.75
C ASP A 172 -7.00 26.19 -5.69
N GLU A 173 -8.00 26.54 -6.50
CA GLU A 173 -8.69 25.62 -7.41
C GLU A 173 -7.73 25.01 -8.43
N LYS A 174 -6.66 25.75 -8.79
CA LYS A 174 -5.67 25.36 -9.80
C LYS A 174 -4.48 24.54 -9.28
N HIS A 175 -4.48 24.13 -8.01
CA HIS A 175 -3.38 23.34 -7.46
C HIS A 175 -3.43 21.90 -8.00
N ASN A 176 -2.44 21.56 -8.82
CA ASN A 176 -2.19 20.19 -9.28
C ASN A 176 -1.28 19.46 -8.27
N TYR A 177 -1.76 18.34 -7.74
CA TYR A 177 -1.00 17.45 -6.86
C TYR A 177 -0.16 16.40 -7.63
N GLU A 178 0.02 16.55 -8.94
CA GLU A 178 0.90 15.69 -9.71
C GLU A 178 2.32 15.70 -9.13
N GLY A 179 2.85 14.50 -8.88
CA GLY A 179 4.15 14.33 -8.24
C GLY A 179 4.19 14.67 -6.75
N ALA A 180 3.06 15.02 -6.13
CA ALA A 180 3.02 15.34 -4.72
C ALA A 180 3.50 14.16 -3.85
N ARG A 181 4.16 14.51 -2.75
CA ARG A 181 4.57 13.60 -1.69
C ARG A 181 4.13 14.18 -0.37
N ALA A 182 3.75 13.30 0.54
CA ALA A 182 3.36 13.72 1.86
C ALA A 182 3.80 12.76 2.93
N LEU A 183 3.89 13.30 4.13
CA LEU A 183 4.25 12.58 5.34
C LEU A 183 3.54 13.20 6.53
N ILE A 184 3.17 12.34 7.48
CA ILE A 184 2.60 12.75 8.76
C ILE A 184 3.67 12.55 9.83
N GLY A 185 3.83 13.56 10.69
CA GLY A 185 4.81 13.52 11.77
C GLY A 185 4.63 14.64 12.80
N GLY A 186 5.73 15.00 13.45
CA GLY A 186 5.72 15.83 14.66
C GLY A 186 5.43 15.02 15.92
N ILE A 187 5.69 15.61 17.10
CA ILE A 187 5.64 14.89 18.38
C ILE A 187 4.27 14.23 18.68
N ASN A 188 3.20 14.79 18.10
CA ASN A 188 1.82 14.30 18.26
C ASN A 188 1.19 13.84 16.93
N ASN A 189 1.98 13.57 15.87
CA ASN A 189 1.46 13.26 14.52
C ASN A 189 0.45 14.31 13.99
N HIS A 190 0.64 15.57 14.38
CA HIS A 190 -0.27 16.68 14.07
C HIS A 190 0.17 17.48 12.83
N LEU A 191 1.35 17.17 12.27
CA LEU A 191 1.89 17.83 11.09
C LEU A 191 1.69 16.94 9.88
N LEU A 192 0.87 17.40 8.94
CA LEU A 192 0.83 16.89 7.57
C LEU A 192 1.74 17.79 6.74
N PHE A 193 2.83 17.24 6.22
CA PHE A 193 3.77 17.96 5.38
C PHE A 193 3.60 17.53 3.93
N ILE A 194 3.35 18.47 3.02
CA ILE A 194 3.10 18.19 1.61
C ILE A 194 4.12 18.94 0.74
N THR A 195 4.80 18.21 -0.13
CA THR A 195 5.67 18.76 -1.18
C THR A 195 5.05 18.50 -2.55
N TYR A 196 4.99 19.51 -3.42
CA TYR A 196 4.45 19.40 -4.77
C TYR A 196 5.15 20.37 -5.75
N TYR A 197 4.88 20.25 -7.06
CA TYR A 197 5.68 20.84 -8.15
C TYR A 197 5.77 22.38 -8.18
N LEU A 198 4.89 23.10 -7.47
CA LEU A 198 4.97 24.56 -7.37
C LEU A 198 5.71 24.95 -6.07
N ASN A 199 6.40 26.11 -6.07
CA ASN A 199 7.27 26.63 -4.98
C ASN A 199 6.61 26.84 -3.60
N ASN A 200 5.48 26.19 -3.33
CA ASN A 200 4.71 26.30 -2.11
C ASN A 200 4.80 24.98 -1.34
N ILE A 201 5.26 25.07 -0.10
CA ILE A 201 5.12 24.00 0.90
C ILE A 201 3.78 24.27 1.62
N SER A 202 3.01 23.21 1.89
CA SER A 202 1.77 23.29 2.68
C SER A 202 1.80 22.34 3.87
#